data_AF-A0A847MNT2-F1
#
_entry.id   AF-A0A847MNT2-F1
#
_cell.length_a   1.000
_cell.length_b   1.000
_cell.length_c   1.000
_cell.angle_alpha   90.00
_cell.angle_beta   90.00
_cell.angle_gamma   90.00
#
_symmetry.space_group_name_H-M   'P 1'
#
loop_
_entity.id
_entity.type
_entity.pdbx_description
1 polymer ?
#
loop_
_entity_poly.entity_id
_entity_poly.type
_entity_poly.pdbx_seq_one_letter_code
_entity_poly.pdbx_strand_id
1 'polypeptide(L)'
;MEVVLSYISTGLYVLGAVTAFFGILCLASLNAKPSAKNRAVLEKLTPEQIAQGKKNAKTAFIYIFVIGILIALIGHVLKTYVANVFGA
;
A
#
# COMPACT_ATOMS: atom_id res chain seq x y z
N MET A 1 -9.64 27.23 9.82
CA MET A 1 -9.56 25.90 10.48
C MET A 1 -10.05 24.81 9.53
N GLU A 2 -11.24 24.99 8.95
CA GLU A 2 -11.81 24.13 7.89
C GLU A 2 -10.87 23.89 6.70
N VAL A 3 -10.29 24.96 6.12
CA VAL A 3 -9.36 24.86 4.98
C VAL A 3 -8.15 23.95 5.30
N VAL A 4 -7.58 24.07 6.51
CA VAL A 4 -6.43 23.26 6.94
C VAL A 4 -6.82 21.79 7.10
N LEU A 5 -7.98 21.51 7.71
CA LEU A 5 -8.49 20.13 7.84
C LEU A 5 -8.81 19.51 6.47
N SER A 6 -9.30 20.29 5.51
CA SER A 6 -9.56 19.84 4.14
C SER A 6 -8.28 19.42 3.41
N TYR A 7 -7.20 20.20 3.53
CA TYR A 7 -5.89 19.83 3.00
C TYR A 7 -5.31 18.57 3.66
N ILE A 8 -5.42 18.45 4.99
CA ILE A 8 -4.95 17.27 5.72
C ILE A 8 -5.75 16.01 5.30
N SER A 9 -7.07 16.11 5.24
CA SER A 9 -7.96 15.03 4.80
C SER A 9 -7.62 14.57 3.38
N THR A 10 -7.47 15.52 2.45
CA THR A 10 -7.14 15.22 1.05
C THR A 10 -5.75 14.61 0.95
N GLY A 11 -4.77 15.14 1.69
CA GLY A 11 -3.42 14.60 1.76
C GLY A 11 -3.38 13.17 2.26
N LEU A 12 -4.11 12.86 3.34
CA LEU A 12 -4.23 11.49 3.86
C LEU A 12 -4.92 10.56 2.86
N TYR A 13 -6.00 11.02 2.21
CA TYR A 13 -6.69 10.22 1.20
C TYR A 13 -5.76 9.84 0.04
N VAL A 14 -5.05 10.82 -0.52
CA VAL A 14 -4.12 10.61 -1.64
C VAL A 14 -2.94 9.73 -1.21
N LEU A 15 -2.34 10.00 -0.04
CA LEU A 15 -1.22 9.20 0.48
C LEU A 15 -1.63 7.74 0.68
N GLY A 16 -2.81 7.51 1.28
CA GLY A 16 -3.35 6.17 1.48
C GLY A 16 -3.61 5.45 0.15
N ALA A 17 -4.23 6.15 -0.81
CA ALA A 17 -4.52 5.60 -2.13
C ALA A 17 -3.24 5.21 -2.90
N VAL A 18 -2.22 6.07 -2.90
CA VAL A 18 -0.92 5.80 -3.53
C VAL A 18 -0.23 4.61 -2.85
N THR A 19 -0.25 4.56 -1.51
CA THR A 19 0.34 3.46 -0.75
C THR A 19 -0.35 2.13 -1.04
N ALA A 20 -1.69 2.12 -1.10
CA ALA A 20 -2.47 0.94 -1.45
C ALA A 20 -2.16 0.48 -2.88
N PHE A 21 -2.13 1.41 -3.83
CA PHE A 21 -1.79 1.12 -5.22
C PHE A 21 -0.38 0.52 -5.35
N PHE A 22 0.60 1.08 -4.65
CA PHE A 22 1.95 0.54 -4.60
C PHE A 22 2.00 -0.89 -4.03
N GLY A 23 1.25 -1.16 -2.96
CA GLY A 23 1.10 -2.52 -2.42
C GLY A 23 0.58 -3.53 -3.44
N ILE A 24 -0.40 -3.14 -4.27
CA ILE A 24 -0.91 -3.97 -5.38
C ILE A 24 0.19 -4.22 -6.42
N LEU A 25 0.94 -3.20 -6.82
CA LEU A 25 2.05 -3.36 -7.77
C LEU A 25 3.14 -4.29 -7.24
N CYS A 26 3.47 -4.22 -5.95
CA CYS A 26 4.40 -5.13 -5.30
C CYS A 26 3.88 -6.58 -5.31
N LEU A 27 2.59 -6.80 -5.03
CA LEU A 27 1.97 -8.12 -5.12
C LEU A 27 1.96 -8.68 -6.54
N ALA A 28 1.69 -7.84 -7.54
CA ALA A 28 1.71 -8.23 -8.95
C ALA A 28 3.13 -8.64 -9.39
N SER A 29 4.14 -7.85 -9.03
CA SER A 29 5.54 -8.13 -9.37
C SER A 29 6.09 -9.38 -8.67
N LEU A 30 5.60 -9.71 -7.47
CA LEU A 30 5.97 -10.96 -6.77
C LEU A 30 5.46 -12.23 -7.49
N ASN A 31 4.40 -12.11 -8.29
CA ASN A 31 3.86 -13.21 -9.09
C ASN A 31 4.36 -13.20 -10.54
N ALA A 32 5.04 -12.13 -10.97
CA ALA A 32 5.66 -12.05 -12.28
C ALA A 32 6.85 -13.01 -12.39
N LYS A 33 7.17 -13.42 -13.62
CA LYS A 33 8.37 -14.21 -13.88
C LYS A 33 9.61 -13.39 -13.51
N PRO A 34 10.58 -13.95 -12.75
CA PRO A 34 11.79 -13.23 -12.37
C PRO A 34 12.59 -12.85 -13.62
N SER A 35 13.16 -11.65 -13.62
CA SER A 35 14.05 -11.19 -14.68
C SER A 35 15.32 -12.04 -14.73
N ALA A 36 16.06 -11.98 -15.84
CA ALA A 36 17.34 -12.69 -16.00
C ALA A 36 18.34 -12.36 -14.86
N LYS A 37 18.36 -11.11 -14.36
CA LYS A 37 19.21 -10.70 -13.23
C LYS A 37 18.78 -11.36 -11.92
N ASN A 38 17.48 -11.50 -11.67
CA ASN A 38 16.97 -12.09 -10.43
C ASN A 38 17.05 -13.62 -10.44
N ARG A 39 17.00 -14.27 -11.61
CA ARG A 39 17.18 -15.73 -11.74
C ARG A 39 18.53 -16.20 -11.20
N ALA A 40 19.62 -15.53 -11.58
CA ALA A 40 20.96 -15.89 -11.10
C ALA A 40 21.15 -15.73 -9.58
N VAL A 41 20.32 -14.91 -8.93
CA VAL A 41 20.29 -14.76 -7.47
C VAL A 41 19.42 -15.85 -6.84
N LEU A 42 18.27 -16.15 -7.45
CA LEU A 42 17.37 -17.20 -6.98
C LEU A 42 17.99 -18.60 -7.10
N GLU A 43 18.81 -18.85 -8.12
CA GLU A 43 19.50 -20.13 -8.32
C GLU A 43 20.53 -20.45 -7.22
N LYS A 44 20.93 -19.46 -6.42
CA LYS A 44 21.84 -19.64 -5.27
C LYS A 44 21.11 -19.99 -3.97
N LEU A 45 19.78 -19.97 -3.97
CA LEU A 45 18.95 -20.21 -2.79
C LEU A 45 18.29 -21.59 -2.87
N THR A 46 18.03 -22.21 -1.72
CA THR A 46 17.24 -23.45 -1.71
C THR A 46 15.78 -23.15 -2.05
N PRO A 47 15.02 -24.12 -2.61
CA PRO A 47 13.60 -23.93 -2.90
C PRO A 47 12.78 -23.51 -1.67
N GLU A 48 13.14 -23.97 -0.48
CA GLU A 48 12.49 -23.61 0.78
C GLU A 48 12.72 -22.14 1.15
N GLN A 49 13.94 -21.64 0.95
CA GLN A 49 14.28 -20.24 1.19
C GLN A 49 13.51 -19.31 0.24
N ILE A 50 13.36 -19.72 -1.03
CA ILE A 50 12.58 -18.97 -2.02
C ILE A 50 11.09 -18.96 -1.64
N ALA A 51 10.53 -20.11 -1.26
CA ALA A 51 9.14 -20.23 -0.85
C ALA A 51 8.84 -19.38 0.41
N GLN A 52 9.72 -19.44 1.41
CA GLN A 52 9.59 -18.66 2.63
C GLN A 52 9.75 -17.17 2.38
N GLY A 53 10.73 -16.76 1.56
CA GLY A 53 10.92 -15.38 1.14
C GLY A 53 9.70 -14.83 0.40
N LYS A 54 9.12 -15.61 -0.52
CA LYS A 54 7.89 -15.24 -1.23
C LYS A 54 6.70 -15.12 -0.29
N LYS A 55 6.56 -16.04 0.68
CA LYS A 55 5.48 -15.99 1.68
C LYS A 55 5.59 -14.72 2.55
N ASN A 56 6.79 -14.42 3.05
CA ASN A 56 7.04 -13.24 3.87
C ASN A 56 6.80 -11.94 3.07
N ALA A 57 7.31 -11.86 1.84
CA ALA A 57 7.11 -10.73 0.95
C ALA A 57 5.61 -10.52 0.64
N LYS A 58 4.87 -11.60 0.35
CA LYS A 58 3.43 -11.53 0.13
C LYS A 58 2.70 -10.95 1.33
N THR A 59 2.99 -11.43 2.54
CA THR A 59 2.41 -10.92 3.78
C THR A 59 2.75 -9.45 4.00
N ALA A 60 4.01 -9.05 3.80
CA ALA A 60 4.44 -7.67 3.94
C ALA A 60 3.71 -6.73 2.95
N PHE A 61 3.57 -7.13 1.68
CA PHE A 61 2.86 -6.33 0.68
C PHE A 61 1.35 -6.25 0.94
N ILE A 62 0.74 -7.31 1.49
CA ILE A 62 -0.65 -7.26 1.97
C ILE A 62 -0.78 -6.23 3.09
N TYR A 63 0.16 -6.19 4.05
CA TYR A 63 0.13 -5.17 5.10
C TYR A 63 0.28 -3.75 4.55
N ILE A 64 1.18 -3.52 3.59
CA ILE A 64 1.31 -2.21 2.92
C ILE A 64 -0.01 -1.82 2.26
N PHE A 65 -0.66 -2.74 1.55
CA PHE A 65 -1.95 -2.50 0.92
C PHE A 65 -3.04 -2.14 1.95
N VAL A 66 -3.17 -2.93 3.01
CA VAL A 66 -4.17 -2.73 4.07
C VAL A 66 -3.93 -1.40 4.81
N ILE A 67 -2.68 -1.09 5.15
CA ILE A 67 -2.32 0.19 5.80
C ILE A 67 -2.65 1.36 4.86
N GLY A 68 -2.36 1.24 3.57
CA GLY A 68 -2.73 2.25 2.58
C GLY A 68 -4.24 2.51 2.55
N ILE A 69 -5.06 1.45 2.53
CA ILE A 69 -6.53 1.56 2.62
C ILE A 69 -6.96 2.25 3.92
N LEU A 70 -6.39 1.86 5.06
CA LEU A 70 -6.74 2.45 6.36
C LEU A 70 -6.45 3.96 6.39
N ILE A 71 -5.29 4.38 5.88
CA ILE A 71 -4.94 5.81 5.76
C ILE A 71 -5.93 6.54 4.85
N ALA A 72 -6.29 5.94 3.71
CA ALA A 72 -7.26 6.52 2.79
C ALA A 72 -8.65 6.68 3.42
N LEU A 73 -9.09 5.67 4.18
CA LEU A 73 -10.35 5.70 4.93
C LEU A 73 -10.33 6.78 6.01
N ILE A 74 -9.24 6.94 6.76
CA ILE A 74 -9.09 8.03 7.73
C ILE A 74 -9.24 9.39 7.03
N GLY A 75 -8.55 9.59 5.90
CA GLY A 75 -8.70 10.80 5.09
C GLY A 75 -10.15 11.05 4.66
N HIS A 76 -10.84 10.00 4.18
CA HIS A 76 -12.24 10.08 3.77
C HIS A 76 -13.20 10.42 4.92
N VAL A 77 -13.06 9.75 6.07
CA VAL A 77 -13.87 10.02 7.27
C VAL A 77 -13.65 11.45 7.75
N LEU A 78 -12.40 11.93 7.76
CA LEU A 78 -12.09 13.31 8.12
C LEU A 78 -12.75 14.31 7.17
N LYS A 79 -12.81 14.00 5.86
CA LYS A 79 -13.49 14.81 4.86
C LYS A 79 -14.98 14.94 5.16
N THR A 80 -15.64 13.81 5.41
CA THR A 80 -17.07 13.73 5.71
C THR A 80 -17.40 14.44 7.01
N TYR A 81 -16.56 14.29 8.03
CA TYR A 81 -16.71 15.01 9.29
C TYR A 81 -16.63 16.53 9.11
N VAL A 82 -15.64 17.03 8.35
CA VAL A 82 -15.50 18.46 8.07
C VAL A 82 -16.72 19.00 7.32
N ALA A 83 -17.20 18.29 6.30
CA ALA A 83 -18.39 18.69 5.55
C ALA A 83 -19.64 18.79 6.45
N ASN A 84 -19.81 17.86 7.38
CA ASN A 84 -20.95 17.84 8.30
C ASN A 84 -20.85 18.91 9.40
N VAL A 85 -19.64 19.26 9.86
CA VAL A 85 -19.42 20.21 10.98
C VAL A 85 -19.39 21.65 10.49
N PHE A 86 -18.76 21.91 9.35
CA PHE A 86 -18.55 23.28 8.85
C PHE A 86 -19.53 23.68 7.75
N GLY A 87 -20.35 22.75 7.26
CA GLY A 87 -21.40 23.02 6.27
C GLY A 87 -20.80 23.32 4.90
N ALA A 88 -20.50 22.25 4.16
CA ALA A 88 -20.35 22.36 2.70
C ALA A 88 -21.72 22.41 2.03
#